data_AF-H3D816-F1
#
_entry.id   AF-H3D816-F1
#
_cell.length_a   1.000
_cell.length_b   1.000
_cell.length_c   1.000
_cell.angle_alpha   90.00
_cell.angle_beta   90.00
_cell.angle_gamma   90.00
#
_symmetry.space_group_name_H-M   'P 1'
#
loop_
_entity.id
_entity.type
_entity.pdbx_description
1 polymer ?
#
loop_
_entity_poly.entity_id
_entity_poly.type
_entity_poly.pdbx_seq_one_letter_code
_entity_poly.pdbx_strand_id
1 'polypeptide(L)'
;DCENIFRTFQQAYVGKDHCEVPPEAYDPLFALAPIDTPVDTAMFWSKTKTVVHNYVNKNKGCFVTMEDTLLGSVLDDVDWCGQVGSSETFEGCPEWNYCVNNPKRSFWTRGSAKFAEAAKGVATVMLNGALDAPFDASSIFGKTELPRLNSTTVSKLTVVLVMPKHPKSDCSDVFFKELLNRLDSKIGFECNSHMRRERFPEEE
;
A
#
# COMPACT_ATOMS: atom_id res chain seq x y z
N ASP A 1 19.96 10.31 9.73
CA ASP A 1 20.79 9.38 10.51
C ASP A 1 20.26 7.97 10.27
N CYS A 2 20.93 7.21 9.40
CA CYS A 2 20.50 5.86 9.02
C CYS A 2 20.65 4.85 10.16
N GLU A 3 21.63 5.01 11.03
CA GLU A 3 21.84 4.11 12.17
C GLU A 3 20.69 4.25 13.17
N ASN A 4 20.23 5.48 13.43
CA ASN A 4 19.09 5.69 14.29
C ASN A 4 17.78 5.14 13.69
N ILE A 5 17.56 5.31 12.38
CA ILE A 5 16.41 4.72 11.67
C ILE A 5 16.43 3.19 11.80
N PHE A 6 17.57 2.57 11.52
CA PHE A 6 17.72 1.12 11.58
C PHE A 6 17.49 0.58 13.01
N ARG A 7 18.06 1.24 14.02
CA ARG A 7 17.84 0.87 15.43
C ARG A 7 16.37 0.99 15.82
N THR A 8 15.68 2.06 15.40
CA THR A 8 14.26 2.24 15.70
C THR A 8 13.38 1.25 14.94
N PHE A 9 13.75 0.87 13.72
CA PHE A 9 13.11 -0.21 12.99
C PHE A 9 13.20 -1.54 13.75
N GLN A 10 14.39 -1.90 14.25
CA GLN A 10 14.59 -3.13 15.03
C GLN A 10 13.78 -3.16 16.33
N GLN A 11 13.61 -2.01 17.01
CA GLN A 11 12.80 -1.91 18.23
C GLN A 11 11.34 -2.37 18.05
N ALA A 12 10.83 -2.35 16.82
CA ALA A 12 9.47 -2.79 16.55
C ALA A 12 9.29 -4.31 16.76
N TYR A 13 10.31 -5.13 16.50
CA TYR A 13 10.15 -6.59 16.42
C TYR A 13 11.22 -7.41 17.15
N VAL A 14 12.43 -6.89 17.38
CA VAL A 14 13.51 -7.64 18.04
C VAL A 14 13.11 -8.01 19.47
N GLY A 15 13.39 -9.25 19.86
CA GLY A 15 13.03 -9.80 21.17
C GLY A 15 11.54 -10.12 21.37
N LYS A 16 10.71 -9.99 20.32
CA LYS A 16 9.26 -10.22 20.39
C LYS A 16 8.86 -11.53 19.71
N ASP A 17 7.69 -12.02 20.08
CA ASP A 17 7.01 -13.08 19.34
C ASP A 17 6.61 -12.57 17.94
N HIS A 18 6.89 -13.38 16.93
CA HIS A 18 6.63 -13.10 15.52
C HIS A 18 5.14 -12.88 15.15
N CYS A 19 4.20 -13.13 16.06
CA CYS A 19 2.78 -12.83 15.92
C CYS A 19 2.26 -11.79 16.90
N GLU A 20 3.14 -11.15 17.67
CA GLU A 20 2.79 -10.11 18.66
C GLU A 20 3.42 -8.75 18.32
N VAL A 21 3.61 -8.46 17.03
CA VAL A 21 4.11 -7.17 16.54
C VAL A 21 2.95 -6.39 15.90
N PRO A 22 2.25 -5.52 16.63
CA PRO A 22 1.15 -4.74 16.06
C PRO A 22 1.66 -3.63 15.12
N PRO A 23 0.83 -3.10 14.19
CA PRO A 23 1.22 -1.99 13.31
C PRO A 23 1.78 -0.77 14.05
N GLU A 24 1.23 -0.45 15.21
CA GLU A 24 1.63 0.68 16.05
C GLU A 24 3.06 0.55 16.61
N ALA A 25 3.63 -0.67 16.61
CA ALA A 25 5.03 -0.87 16.99
C ALA A 25 6.00 -0.10 16.08
N TYR A 26 5.58 0.25 14.86
CA TYR A 26 6.36 1.04 13.90
C TYR A 26 6.08 2.55 13.99
N ASP A 27 5.24 3.04 14.90
CA ASP A 27 4.98 4.48 15.06
C ASP A 27 6.25 5.31 15.27
N PRO A 28 7.20 4.89 16.13
CA PRO A 28 8.45 5.63 16.30
C PRO A 28 9.26 5.71 15.01
N LEU A 29 9.23 4.66 14.17
CA LEU A 29 9.94 4.62 12.91
C LEU A 29 9.36 5.64 11.92
N PHE A 30 8.03 5.67 11.76
CA PHE A 30 7.36 6.65 10.90
C PHE A 30 7.40 8.08 11.45
N ALA A 31 7.64 8.27 12.76
CA ALA A 31 7.94 9.59 13.33
C ALA A 31 9.35 10.07 12.97
N LEU A 32 10.33 9.17 12.89
CA LEU A 32 11.71 9.50 12.50
C LEU A 32 11.89 9.68 10.99
N ALA A 33 11.16 8.91 10.19
CA ALA A 33 11.15 8.98 8.73
C ALA A 33 9.71 9.21 8.24
N PRO A 34 9.16 10.42 8.42
CA PRO A 34 7.80 10.73 8.02
C PRO A 34 7.65 10.63 6.50
N ILE A 35 6.51 10.13 6.09
CA ILE A 35 6.11 10.09 4.68
C ILE A 35 5.53 11.46 4.33
N ASP A 36 6.06 12.06 3.26
CA ASP A 36 5.45 13.21 2.62
C ASP A 36 5.28 12.90 1.12
N THR A 37 4.08 13.13 0.62
CA THR A 37 3.78 12.98 -0.81
C THR A 37 3.56 14.36 -1.43
N PRO A 38 4.18 14.65 -2.58
CA PRO A 38 3.81 15.81 -3.39
C PRO A 38 2.31 15.79 -3.74
N VAL A 39 1.78 16.97 -4.04
CA VAL A 39 0.38 17.13 -4.45
C VAL A 39 0.15 16.40 -5.77
N ASP A 40 -0.99 15.70 -5.89
CA ASP A 40 -1.43 14.98 -7.08
C ASP A 40 -0.56 13.76 -7.49
N THR A 41 0.38 13.32 -6.65
CA THR A 41 1.30 12.22 -7.01
C THR A 41 1.04 10.89 -6.30
N ALA A 42 0.21 10.84 -5.26
CA ALA A 42 0.00 9.61 -4.48
C ALA A 42 -0.67 8.53 -5.34
N MET A 43 0.04 7.41 -5.54
CA MET A 43 -0.42 6.27 -6.33
C MET A 43 -0.45 4.98 -5.51
N PHE A 44 -1.67 4.58 -5.13
CA PHE A 44 -1.97 3.30 -4.49
C PHE A 44 -2.13 2.21 -5.54
N TRP A 45 -2.12 0.95 -5.10
CA TRP A 45 -2.32 -0.19 -5.98
C TRP A 45 -2.85 -1.39 -5.20
N SER A 46 -3.59 -2.25 -5.89
CA SER A 46 -4.04 -3.54 -5.33
C SER A 46 -3.96 -4.61 -6.40
N LYS A 47 -3.20 -5.69 -6.12
CA LYS A 47 -2.96 -6.82 -7.04
C LYS A 47 -2.51 -6.37 -8.43
N THR A 48 -1.66 -5.33 -8.46
CA THR A 48 -1.07 -4.73 -9.67
C THR A 48 0.39 -4.28 -9.46
N LYS A 49 1.12 -4.84 -8.48
CA LYS A 49 2.49 -4.40 -8.07
C LYS A 49 3.39 -4.18 -9.27
N THR A 50 3.53 -5.21 -10.10
CA THR A 50 4.44 -5.16 -11.25
C THR A 50 3.97 -4.14 -12.29
N VAL A 51 2.66 -3.95 -12.45
CA VAL A 51 2.11 -3.01 -13.42
C VAL A 51 2.33 -1.57 -12.98
N VAL A 52 2.05 -1.26 -11.71
CA VAL A 52 2.21 0.09 -11.18
C VAL A 52 3.68 0.50 -11.14
N HIS A 53 4.60 -0.35 -10.70
CA HIS A 53 6.02 0.03 -10.67
C HIS A 53 6.58 0.23 -12.07
N ASN A 54 6.16 -0.58 -13.06
CA ASN A 54 6.52 -0.32 -14.46
C ASN A 54 5.95 0.99 -14.99
N TYR A 55 4.73 1.36 -14.56
CA TYR A 55 4.09 2.61 -14.96
C TYR A 55 4.78 3.81 -14.32
N VAL A 56 5.05 3.79 -13.02
CA VAL A 56 5.75 4.85 -12.29
C VAL A 56 7.18 5.03 -12.81
N ASN A 57 7.90 3.92 -13.06
CA ASN A 57 9.25 3.98 -13.64
C ASN A 57 9.30 4.61 -15.03
N LYS A 58 8.24 4.47 -15.83
CA LYS A 58 8.12 5.13 -17.15
C LYS A 58 7.68 6.59 -17.05
N ASN A 59 7.01 6.96 -15.96
CA ASN A 59 6.46 8.30 -15.72
C ASN A 59 7.12 8.93 -14.47
N LYS A 60 8.45 8.90 -14.41
CA LYS A 60 9.21 9.36 -13.23
C LYS A 60 8.84 10.79 -12.86
N GLY A 61 8.54 10.99 -11.58
CA GLY A 61 8.16 12.30 -11.03
C GLY A 61 6.67 12.64 -11.17
N CYS A 62 5.87 11.83 -11.86
CA CYS A 62 4.41 12.02 -11.92
C CYS A 62 3.68 11.34 -10.76
N PHE A 63 4.21 10.22 -10.29
CA PHE A 63 3.58 9.39 -9.28
C PHE A 63 4.62 8.88 -8.28
N VAL A 64 4.16 8.61 -7.06
CA VAL A 64 4.92 8.04 -5.96
C VAL A 64 4.05 6.93 -5.38
N THR A 65 4.58 5.72 -5.22
CA THR A 65 3.96 4.65 -4.44
C THR A 65 4.56 4.58 -3.03
N MET A 66 4.01 3.73 -2.16
CA MET A 66 4.60 3.50 -0.83
C MET A 66 6.05 3.01 -0.94
N GLU A 67 6.35 2.19 -1.95
CA GLU A 67 7.67 1.61 -2.23
C GLU A 67 8.67 2.65 -2.77
N ASP A 68 8.21 3.81 -3.26
CA ASP A 68 9.10 4.91 -3.66
C ASP A 68 9.53 5.79 -2.45
N THR A 69 8.93 5.58 -1.27
CA THR A 69 9.32 6.30 -0.04
C THR A 69 10.64 5.77 0.53
N LEU A 70 11.29 6.52 1.43
CA LEU A 70 12.55 6.10 2.06
C LEU A 70 12.45 4.70 2.70
N LEU A 71 11.41 4.45 3.50
CA LEU A 71 11.26 3.17 4.18
C LEU A 71 10.75 2.08 3.25
N GLY A 72 9.84 2.42 2.32
CA GLY A 72 9.32 1.47 1.35
C GLY A 72 10.42 0.94 0.44
N SER A 73 11.27 1.81 -0.11
CA SER A 73 12.34 1.43 -1.04
C SER A 73 13.41 0.53 -0.43
N VAL A 74 13.66 0.66 0.88
CA VAL A 74 14.65 -0.16 1.61
C VAL A 74 14.07 -1.51 2.03
N LEU A 75 12.76 -1.58 2.27
CA LEU A 75 12.09 -2.76 2.84
C LEU A 75 11.22 -3.51 1.83
N ASP A 76 11.16 -3.06 0.58
CA ASP A 76 10.46 -3.74 -0.50
C ASP A 76 11.08 -5.11 -0.77
N ASP A 77 10.23 -6.14 -0.84
CA ASP A 77 10.62 -7.55 -1.01
C ASP A 77 11.64 -8.09 0.02
N VAL A 78 11.70 -7.48 1.22
CA VAL A 78 12.49 -7.97 2.36
C VAL A 78 11.58 -8.62 3.40
N ASP A 79 12.05 -9.70 4.02
CA ASP A 79 11.42 -10.34 5.18
C ASP A 79 12.27 -10.16 6.44
N TRP A 80 11.62 -9.93 7.57
CA TRP A 80 12.29 -9.78 8.86
C TRP A 80 11.38 -10.17 10.02
N CYS A 81 12.00 -10.63 11.10
CA CYS A 81 11.34 -10.97 12.35
C CYS A 81 12.34 -11.08 13.49
N GLY A 82 11.80 -11.05 14.71
CA GLY A 82 12.54 -11.28 15.94
C GLY A 82 12.14 -12.61 16.57
N GLN A 83 12.82 -12.94 17.65
CA GLN A 83 12.50 -14.11 18.47
C GLN A 83 12.59 -13.72 19.95
N VAL A 84 11.67 -14.24 20.75
CA VAL A 84 11.69 -14.05 22.22
C VAL A 84 13.03 -14.51 22.79
N GLY A 85 13.65 -13.65 23.59
CA GLY A 85 14.95 -13.92 24.22
C GLY A 85 16.17 -13.70 23.31
N SER A 86 15.99 -13.23 22.08
CA SER A 86 17.09 -12.85 21.18
C SER A 86 17.12 -11.34 20.91
N SER A 87 18.33 -10.80 20.74
CA SER A 87 18.58 -9.43 20.27
C SER A 87 18.85 -9.35 18.76
N GLU A 88 18.66 -10.44 18.02
CA GLU A 88 18.97 -10.55 16.60
C GLU A 88 17.72 -10.42 15.72
N THR A 89 17.96 -10.14 14.43
CA THR A 89 16.98 -10.25 13.35
C THR A 89 17.21 -11.57 12.63
N PHE A 90 16.15 -12.31 12.35
CA PHE A 90 16.22 -13.65 11.78
C PHE A 90 15.76 -13.69 10.32
N GLU A 91 16.26 -14.69 9.59
CA GLU A 91 15.74 -15.13 8.28
C GLU A 91 14.67 -16.21 8.48
N GLY A 92 13.91 -16.55 7.43
CA GLY A 92 12.86 -17.59 7.49
C GLY A 92 11.62 -17.15 8.27
N CYS A 93 11.25 -15.88 8.13
CA CYS A 93 10.17 -15.25 8.87
C CYS A 93 8.78 -15.63 8.32
N PRO A 94 7.73 -15.39 9.11
CA PRO A 94 6.37 -15.69 8.68
C PRO A 94 5.97 -14.95 7.41
N GLU A 95 5.33 -15.67 6.51
CA GLU A 95 4.69 -15.08 5.34
C GLU A 95 3.55 -14.13 5.73
N TRP A 96 3.13 -13.31 4.78
CA TRP A 96 2.09 -12.28 4.94
C TRP A 96 0.84 -12.75 5.70
N ASN A 97 0.35 -13.96 5.40
CA ASN A 97 -0.89 -14.50 5.93
C ASN A 97 -0.73 -15.41 7.16
N TYR A 98 0.49 -15.62 7.66
CA TYR A 98 0.72 -16.52 8.80
C TYR A 98 -0.04 -16.07 10.06
N CYS A 99 0.02 -14.78 10.37
CA CYS A 99 -0.78 -14.15 11.43
C CYS A 99 -0.97 -12.65 11.15
N VAL A 100 -1.99 -12.03 11.78
CA VAL A 100 -2.35 -10.62 11.51
C VAL A 100 -1.26 -9.65 11.95
N ASN A 101 -0.62 -9.92 13.09
CA ASN A 101 0.37 -9.03 13.72
C ASN A 101 1.80 -9.55 13.51
N ASN A 102 2.12 -10.03 12.30
CA ASN A 102 3.50 -10.34 11.94
C ASN A 102 4.28 -9.06 11.56
N PRO A 103 5.61 -9.02 11.74
CA PRO A 103 6.42 -7.82 11.55
C PRO A 103 6.25 -7.17 10.17
N LYS A 104 6.29 -7.95 9.08
CA LYS A 104 6.17 -7.47 7.71
C LYS A 104 4.79 -6.88 7.44
N ARG A 105 3.73 -7.64 7.72
CA ARG A 105 2.35 -7.20 7.53
C ARG A 105 2.03 -5.96 8.36
N SER A 106 2.51 -5.90 9.59
CA SER A 106 2.31 -4.75 10.48
C SER A 106 3.02 -3.50 9.97
N PHE A 107 4.25 -3.63 9.48
CA PHE A 107 4.97 -2.52 8.85
C PHE A 107 4.22 -1.98 7.63
N TRP A 108 3.87 -2.84 6.67
CA TRP A 108 3.18 -2.40 5.45
C TRP A 108 1.79 -1.84 5.76
N THR A 109 1.08 -2.41 6.74
CA THR A 109 -0.20 -1.85 7.21
C THR A 109 0.01 -0.45 7.78
N ARG A 110 1.03 -0.23 8.62
CA ARG A 110 1.27 1.08 9.21
C ARG A 110 1.79 2.09 8.18
N GLY A 111 2.70 1.68 7.30
CA GLY A 111 3.22 2.52 6.23
C GLY A 111 2.13 2.95 5.26
N SER A 112 1.29 2.03 4.82
CA SER A 112 0.14 2.31 3.95
C SER A 112 -0.85 3.30 4.59
N ALA A 113 -1.09 3.16 5.90
CA ALA A 113 -1.87 4.14 6.66
C ALA A 113 -1.24 5.53 6.62
N LYS A 114 0.07 5.63 6.87
CA LYS A 114 0.82 6.90 6.84
C LYS A 114 0.90 7.50 5.44
N PHE A 115 1.01 6.67 4.41
CA PHE A 115 1.02 7.08 3.02
C PHE A 115 -0.35 7.67 2.60
N ALA A 116 -1.45 7.03 3.00
CA ALA A 116 -2.80 7.57 2.78
C ALA A 116 -3.05 8.88 3.56
N GLU A 117 -2.60 8.97 4.80
CA GLU A 117 -2.68 10.19 5.61
C GLU A 117 -1.89 11.36 5.00
N ALA A 118 -0.80 11.07 4.26
CA ALA A 118 0.05 12.07 3.62
C ALA A 118 -0.48 12.57 2.26
N ALA A 119 -1.44 11.86 1.64
CA ALA A 119 -1.95 12.17 0.31
C ALA A 119 -2.63 13.55 0.23
N LYS A 120 -2.41 14.25 -0.89
CA LYS A 120 -2.90 15.62 -1.15
C LYS A 120 -3.35 15.76 -2.61
N GLY A 121 -4.42 16.53 -2.82
CA GLY A 121 -4.98 16.78 -4.15
C GLY A 121 -5.66 15.54 -4.72
N VAL A 122 -5.21 15.07 -5.88
CA VAL A 122 -5.69 13.87 -6.55
C VAL A 122 -4.89 12.65 -6.07
N ALA A 123 -5.58 11.75 -5.39
CA ALA A 123 -5.10 10.41 -5.11
C ALA A 123 -5.44 9.48 -6.28
N THR A 124 -4.51 8.61 -6.70
CA THR A 124 -4.74 7.63 -7.76
C THR A 124 -4.63 6.21 -7.20
N VAL A 125 -5.49 5.28 -7.61
CA VAL A 125 -5.33 3.85 -7.31
C VAL A 125 -5.35 3.02 -8.59
N MET A 126 -4.38 2.13 -8.77
CA MET A 126 -4.37 1.15 -9.85
C MET A 126 -5.00 -0.17 -9.41
N LEU A 127 -6.04 -0.62 -10.10
CA LEU A 127 -6.76 -1.86 -9.80
C LEU A 127 -6.70 -2.86 -10.97
N ASN A 128 -6.86 -4.14 -10.64
CA ASN A 128 -6.77 -5.25 -11.59
C ASN A 128 -8.16 -5.66 -12.13
N GLY A 129 -8.47 -5.25 -13.36
CA GLY A 129 -9.71 -5.60 -14.07
C GLY A 129 -9.75 -7.01 -14.66
N ALA A 130 -8.70 -7.82 -14.47
CA ALA A 130 -8.75 -9.26 -14.77
C ALA A 130 -9.42 -10.08 -13.65
N LEU A 131 -9.60 -9.49 -12.46
CA LEU A 131 -10.26 -10.11 -11.32
C LEU A 131 -11.77 -9.92 -11.41
N ASP A 132 -12.52 -10.89 -10.85
CA ASP A 132 -13.98 -10.78 -10.74
C ASP A 132 -14.39 -9.61 -9.81
N ALA A 133 -13.54 -9.27 -8.83
CA ALA A 133 -13.72 -8.12 -7.95
C ALA A 133 -12.40 -7.31 -7.89
N PRO A 134 -12.27 -6.23 -8.69
CA PRO A 134 -11.05 -5.41 -8.70
C PRO A 134 -10.81 -4.66 -7.40
N PHE A 135 -11.90 -4.33 -6.67
CA PHE A 135 -11.84 -3.76 -5.33
C PHE A 135 -12.16 -4.84 -4.29
N ASP A 136 -11.29 -4.96 -3.29
CA ASP A 136 -11.45 -5.87 -2.15
C ASP A 136 -11.36 -5.06 -0.85
N ALA A 137 -12.45 -4.99 -0.10
CA ALA A 137 -12.51 -4.25 1.15
C ALA A 137 -11.61 -4.81 2.27
N SER A 138 -11.12 -6.04 2.12
CA SER A 138 -10.18 -6.66 3.06
C SER A 138 -8.71 -6.41 2.69
N SER A 139 -8.43 -5.94 1.47
CA SER A 139 -7.09 -5.55 1.01
C SER A 139 -6.52 -4.38 1.83
N ILE A 140 -5.19 -4.17 1.76
CA ILE A 140 -4.56 -3.00 2.38
C ILE A 140 -5.18 -1.70 1.86
N PHE A 141 -5.38 -1.59 0.55
CA PHE A 141 -6.08 -0.43 -0.02
C PHE A 141 -7.48 -0.23 0.57
N GLY A 142 -8.32 -1.27 0.53
CA GLY A 142 -9.71 -1.17 0.97
C GLY A 142 -9.88 -0.97 2.49
N LYS A 143 -9.07 -1.66 3.30
CA LYS A 143 -9.20 -1.67 4.77
C LYS A 143 -8.41 -0.56 5.44
N THR A 144 -7.28 -0.17 4.87
CA THR A 144 -6.30 0.69 5.54
C THR A 144 -6.17 2.05 4.86
N GLU A 145 -5.96 2.08 3.55
CA GLU A 145 -5.61 3.31 2.83
C GLU A 145 -6.84 4.16 2.51
N LEU A 146 -7.87 3.56 1.89
CA LEU A 146 -9.08 4.24 1.46
C LEU A 146 -9.77 5.02 2.61
N PRO A 147 -9.96 4.45 3.82
CA PRO A 147 -10.61 5.17 4.93
C PRO A 147 -9.75 6.29 5.53
N ARG A 148 -8.47 6.37 5.17
CA ARG A 148 -7.51 7.37 5.69
C ARG A 148 -7.27 8.54 4.74
N LEU A 149 -7.86 8.50 3.55
CA LEU A 149 -7.87 9.67 2.67
C LEU A 149 -8.64 10.80 3.34
N ASN A 150 -7.95 11.89 3.63
CA ASN A 150 -8.51 13.01 4.34
C ASN A 150 -9.18 13.99 3.35
N SER A 151 -10.49 14.17 3.44
CA SER A 151 -11.26 15.05 2.55
C SER A 151 -10.91 16.55 2.65
N THR A 152 -10.12 16.96 3.64
CA THR A 152 -9.59 18.33 3.74
C THR A 152 -8.34 18.55 2.88
N THR A 153 -7.60 17.48 2.53
CA THR A 153 -6.37 17.55 1.74
C THR A 153 -6.50 16.84 0.40
N VAL A 154 -7.31 15.80 0.31
CA VAL A 154 -7.60 15.03 -0.90
C VAL A 154 -8.91 15.52 -1.51
N SER A 155 -8.82 16.03 -2.74
CA SER A 155 -9.98 16.53 -3.49
C SER A 155 -10.66 15.45 -4.33
N LYS A 156 -9.91 14.44 -4.80
CA LYS A 156 -10.42 13.41 -5.71
C LYS A 156 -9.66 12.10 -5.56
N LEU A 157 -10.36 10.98 -5.67
CA LEU A 157 -9.80 9.66 -5.91
C LEU A 157 -10.05 9.26 -7.37
N THR A 158 -8.97 9.02 -8.12
CA THR A 158 -9.02 8.48 -9.49
C THR A 158 -8.65 7.00 -9.48
N VAL A 159 -9.56 6.14 -9.91
CA VAL A 159 -9.29 4.73 -10.18
C VAL A 159 -8.77 4.57 -11.60
N VAL A 160 -7.61 3.92 -11.73
CA VAL A 160 -7.07 3.43 -13.00
C VAL A 160 -7.30 1.92 -13.02
N LEU A 161 -8.36 1.50 -13.70
CA LEU A 161 -8.68 0.07 -13.86
C LEU A 161 -7.91 -0.47 -15.07
N VAL A 162 -6.88 -1.28 -14.81
CA VAL A 162 -6.11 -1.92 -15.88
C VAL A 162 -6.88 -3.16 -16.32
N MET A 163 -7.18 -3.26 -17.60
CA MET A 163 -8.01 -4.32 -18.17
C MET A 163 -7.20 -5.22 -19.11
N PRO A 164 -7.36 -6.55 -19.05
CA PRO A 164 -6.85 -7.42 -20.11
C PRO A 164 -7.72 -7.29 -21.38
N LYS A 165 -7.37 -8.00 -22.46
CA LYS A 165 -8.18 -8.04 -23.71
C LYS A 165 -9.63 -8.52 -23.48
N HIS A 166 -9.83 -9.38 -22.48
CA HIS A 166 -11.13 -9.89 -22.06
C HIS A 166 -11.31 -9.58 -20.57
N PRO A 167 -11.68 -8.33 -20.23
CA PRO A 167 -11.85 -7.95 -18.83
C PRO A 167 -13.02 -8.71 -18.21
N LYS A 168 -12.88 -9.00 -16.92
CA LYS A 168 -13.99 -9.51 -16.11
C LYS A 168 -14.81 -8.38 -15.50
N SER A 169 -14.20 -7.20 -15.40
CA SER A 169 -14.79 -6.02 -14.78
C SER A 169 -14.45 -4.73 -15.51
N ASP A 170 -15.34 -3.74 -15.40
CA ASP A 170 -15.17 -2.39 -15.95
C ASP A 170 -15.64 -1.28 -14.96
N CYS A 171 -15.41 -0.01 -15.29
CA CYS A 171 -15.79 1.13 -14.45
C CYS A 171 -17.32 1.33 -14.25
N SER A 172 -18.17 0.55 -14.92
CA SER A 172 -19.62 0.54 -14.73
C SER A 172 -20.08 -0.51 -13.70
N ASP A 173 -19.16 -1.35 -13.23
CA ASP A 173 -19.48 -2.45 -12.34
C ASP A 173 -19.97 -2.06 -10.95
N VAL A 174 -20.82 -2.94 -10.42
CA VAL A 174 -21.39 -2.87 -9.07
C VAL A 174 -20.30 -2.90 -7.99
N PHE A 175 -19.11 -3.45 -8.26
CA PHE A 175 -18.00 -3.51 -7.30
C PHE A 175 -17.52 -2.14 -6.83
N PHE A 176 -17.69 -1.09 -7.65
CA PHE A 176 -17.38 0.27 -7.25
C PHE A 176 -18.35 0.84 -6.22
N LYS A 177 -19.54 0.28 -6.06
CA LYS A 177 -20.47 0.73 -5.01
C LYS A 177 -19.91 0.52 -3.62
N GLU A 178 -19.21 -0.59 -3.37
CA GLU A 178 -18.60 -0.81 -2.07
C GLU A 178 -17.45 0.17 -1.80
N LEU A 179 -16.62 0.44 -2.81
CA LEU A 179 -15.57 1.46 -2.74
C LEU A 179 -16.18 2.83 -2.42
N LEU A 180 -17.19 3.24 -3.18
CA LEU A 180 -17.88 4.53 -3.01
C LEU A 180 -18.54 4.67 -1.63
N ASN A 181 -19.09 3.58 -1.08
CA ASN A 181 -19.68 3.59 0.26
C ASN A 181 -18.64 3.80 1.37
N ARG A 182 -17.35 3.55 1.09
CA ARG A 182 -16.24 3.71 2.04
C ARG A 182 -15.48 5.02 1.82
N LEU A 183 -15.59 5.62 0.64
CA LEU A 183 -14.98 6.90 0.33
C LEU A 183 -15.76 8.03 1.01
N ASP A 184 -15.05 9.00 1.61
CA ASP A 184 -15.71 10.20 2.13
C ASP A 184 -16.44 10.91 0.99
N SER A 185 -17.74 11.18 1.19
CA SER A 185 -18.63 11.85 0.22
C SER A 185 -18.12 13.22 -0.29
N LYS A 186 -17.18 13.86 0.42
CA LYS A 186 -16.54 15.11 0.02
C LYS A 186 -15.39 14.92 -0.98
N ILE A 187 -14.87 13.71 -1.11
CA ILE A 187 -13.82 13.37 -2.07
C ILE A 187 -14.49 13.02 -3.40
N GLY A 188 -14.14 13.74 -4.46
CA GLY A 188 -14.59 13.42 -5.80
C GLY A 188 -14.15 12.02 -6.23
N PHE A 189 -14.90 11.38 -7.12
CA PHE A 189 -14.56 10.06 -7.62
C PHE A 189 -14.53 10.05 -9.15
N GLU A 190 -13.52 9.41 -9.73
CA GLU A 190 -13.39 9.17 -11.16
C GLU A 190 -12.85 7.76 -11.39
N CYS A 191 -13.34 7.07 -12.41
CA CYS A 191 -12.82 5.76 -12.82
C CYS A 191 -12.50 5.78 -14.31
N ASN A 192 -11.26 5.44 -14.64
CA ASN A 192 -10.74 5.36 -15.99
C ASN A 192 -10.28 3.94 -16.29
N SER A 193 -10.87 3.32 -17.32
CA SER A 193 -10.49 1.98 -17.76
C SER A 193 -9.40 2.04 -18.83
N HIS A 194 -8.30 1.32 -18.63
CA HIS A 194 -7.17 1.27 -19.56
C HIS A 194 -6.89 -0.16 -20.02
N MET A 195 -7.05 -0.42 -21.31
CA MET A 195 -6.79 -1.75 -21.88
C MET A 195 -5.28 -1.99 -22.03
N ARG A 196 -4.79 -3.07 -21.44
CA ARG A 196 -3.43 -3.56 -21.57
C ARG A 196 -3.32 -4.51 -22.75
N ARG A 197 -2.24 -4.37 -23.54
CA ARG A 197 -1.97 -5.26 -24.69
C ARG A 197 -1.39 -6.62 -24.27
N GLU A 198 -0.67 -6.63 -23.15
CA GLU A 198 -0.01 -7.79 -22.56
C GLU A 198 -0.85 -8.39 -21.42
N ARG A 199 -0.67 -9.68 -21.13
CA ARG A 199 -1.28 -10.32 -19.95
C ARG A 199 -0.74 -9.71 -18.66
N PHE A 200 -1.53 -9.83 -17.59
CA PHE A 200 -1.04 -9.53 -16.25
C PHE A 200 0.11 -10.50 -15.90
N PRO A 201 1.20 -10.00 -15.30
CA PRO A 201 2.19 -10.88 -14.70
C PRO A 201 1.54 -11.69 -13.57
N GLU A 202 2.05 -12.90 -13.33
CA GLU A 202 1.73 -13.64 -12.10
C GLU A 202 2.31 -12.85 -10.93
N GLU A 203 1.50 -12.61 -9.90
CA GLU A 203 1.90 -11.93 -8.67
C GLU A 203 1.83 -12.97 -7.54
N GLU A 204 2.89 -13.04 -6.71
CA GLU A 204 2.93 -13.82 -5.47
C GLU A 204 2.14 -13.13 -4.35
#